data_AF-A0A3C1RBC7-F1
#
_entry.id   AF-A0A3C1RBC7-F1
#
_cell.length_a   1.000
_cell.length_b   1.000
_cell.length_c   1.000
_cell.angle_alpha   90.00
_cell.angle_beta   90.00
_cell.angle_gamma   90.00
#
_symmetry.space_group_name_H-M   'P 1'
#
loop_
_entity.id
_entity.type
_entity.pdbx_description
1 polymer ?
#
loop_
_entity_poly.entity_id
_entity_poly.type
_entity_poly.pdbx_seq_one_letter_code
_entity_poly.pdbx_strand_id
1 'polypeptide(L)'
;MSGTFQIRGGKRLQGEITPQGAKNEALQILCAVLLTDEEVRIKNIPDIHDVNRLIEILGDFGVQVTKNGHGDYTFKADKVNFDYIKSNEFKKDGAKLRGSIMLMGPMLARYGEAYMPTP
;
A
#
# COMPACT_ATOMS: atom_id res chain seq x y z
N MET A 1 -19.75 4.21 9.40
CA MET A 1 -20.15 5.43 10.13
C MET A 1 -19.13 6.51 9.81
N SER A 2 -19.56 7.68 9.32
CA SER A 2 -18.65 8.82 9.19
C SER A 2 -18.38 9.34 10.60
N GLY A 3 -17.13 9.22 11.07
CA GLY A 3 -16.73 9.84 12.34
C GLY A 3 -16.63 11.34 12.17
N THR A 4 -17.11 12.11 13.14
CA THR A 4 -17.00 13.57 13.16
C THR A 4 -16.19 14.01 14.36
N PHE A 5 -15.32 14.99 14.18
CA PHE A 5 -14.62 15.65 15.29
C PHE A 5 -15.39 16.91 15.72
N GLN A 6 -15.65 17.07 17.03
CA GLN A 6 -16.08 18.35 17.61
C GLN A 6 -14.86 19.06 18.19
N ILE A 7 -14.44 20.17 17.56
CA ILE A 7 -13.28 20.94 18.00
C ILE A 7 -13.76 22.14 18.82
N ARG A 8 -13.27 22.26 20.06
CA ARG A 8 -13.47 23.44 20.92
C ARG A 8 -12.22 24.30 20.90
N GLY A 9 -12.31 25.46 20.25
CA GLY A 9 -11.19 26.40 20.11
C GLY A 9 -10.76 27.09 21.42
N GLY A 10 -9.84 28.06 21.30
CA GLY A 10 -9.37 28.87 22.44
C GLY A 10 -8.18 28.29 23.21
N LYS A 11 -7.57 27.20 22.73
CA LYS A 11 -6.37 26.59 23.31
C LYS A 11 -5.17 26.79 22.37
N ARG A 12 -4.09 27.40 22.87
CA ARG A 12 -2.82 27.49 22.16
C ARG A 12 -2.12 26.14 22.19
N LEU A 13 -1.69 25.64 21.03
CA LEU A 13 -0.90 24.41 20.95
C LEU A 13 0.53 24.68 21.44
N GLN A 14 1.06 23.76 22.25
CA GLN A 14 2.45 23.75 22.72
C GLN A 14 2.90 22.29 22.87
N GLY A 15 4.07 21.96 22.33
CA GLY A 15 4.63 20.62 22.37
C GLY A 15 5.38 20.28 21.09
N GLU A 16 5.81 19.02 20.99
CA GLU A 16 6.52 18.48 19.85
C GLU A 16 5.77 17.27 19.29
N ILE A 17 5.88 17.05 17.99
CA ILE A 17 5.37 15.86 17.32
C ILE A 17 6.46 15.27 16.44
N THR A 18 6.48 13.94 16.30
CA THR A 18 7.28 13.28 15.28
C THR A 18 6.37 12.96 14.09
N PRO A 19 6.61 13.54 12.89
CA PRO A 19 5.85 13.20 11.70
C PRO A 19 6.01 11.73 11.34
N GLN A 20 4.95 11.14 10.78
CA GLN A 20 5.04 9.81 10.17
C GLN A 20 5.73 9.89 8.81
N GLY A 21 6.06 8.72 8.25
CA GLY A 21 6.55 8.59 6.88
C GLY A 21 5.66 9.26 5.84
N ALA A 22 6.27 9.64 4.73
CA ALA A 22 5.59 10.36 3.68
C ALA A 22 4.69 9.41 2.86
N LYS A 23 3.38 9.70 2.83
CA LYS A 23 2.35 8.83 2.23
C LYS A 23 2.65 8.50 0.77
N ASN A 24 2.97 9.50 -0.05
CA ASN A 24 3.02 9.31 -1.50
C ASN A 24 4.26 8.50 -1.91
N GLU A 25 5.35 8.69 -1.18
CA GLU A 25 6.60 7.96 -1.29
C GLU A 25 6.41 6.52 -0.83
N ALA A 26 5.71 6.29 0.29
CA ALA A 26 5.36 4.96 0.75
C ALA A 26 4.52 4.20 -0.30
N LEU A 27 3.51 4.84 -0.89
CA LEU A 27 2.69 4.21 -1.93
C LEU A 27 3.52 3.79 -3.16
N GLN A 28 4.47 4.63 -3.60
CA GLN A 28 5.34 4.33 -4.74
C GLN A 28 6.33 3.19 -4.43
N ILE A 29 7.02 3.25 -3.28
CA ILE A 29 8.00 2.23 -2.89
C ILE A 29 7.32 0.88 -2.65
N LEU A 30 6.11 0.87 -2.08
CA LEU A 30 5.33 -0.35 -1.90
C LEU A 30 4.98 -1.00 -3.25
N CYS A 31 4.69 -0.23 -4.31
CA CYS A 31 4.48 -0.82 -5.63
C CYS A 31 5.78 -1.42 -6.20
N ALA A 32 6.92 -0.79 -5.94
CA ALA A 32 8.22 -1.25 -6.43
C ALA A 32 8.66 -2.61 -5.87
N VAL A 33 8.08 -3.09 -4.75
CA VAL A 33 8.40 -4.44 -4.22
C VAL A 33 8.08 -5.55 -5.21
N LEU A 34 7.15 -5.32 -6.15
CA LEU A 34 6.81 -6.27 -7.19
C LEU A 34 7.91 -6.42 -8.25
N LEU A 35 8.89 -5.52 -8.32
CA LEU A 35 9.99 -5.56 -9.30
C LEU A 35 11.04 -6.65 -9.03
N THR A 36 11.03 -7.30 -7.86
CA THR A 36 12.03 -8.31 -7.47
C THR A 36 11.42 -9.45 -6.66
N ASP A 37 11.98 -10.66 -6.74
CA ASP A 37 11.65 -11.80 -5.85
C ASP A 37 12.43 -11.78 -4.53
N GLU A 38 13.49 -10.97 -4.46
CA GLU A 38 14.29 -10.78 -3.25
C GLU A 38 13.48 -10.09 -2.14
N GLU A 39 13.93 -10.26 -0.90
CA GLU A 39 13.31 -9.59 0.24
C GLU A 39 13.57 -8.08 0.21
N VAL A 40 12.50 -7.29 0.37
CA VAL A 40 12.55 -5.83 0.45
C VAL A 40 12.03 -5.39 1.81
N ARG A 41 12.92 -4.84 2.65
CA ARG A 41 12.55 -4.27 3.94
C ARG A 41 12.42 -2.75 3.85
N ILE A 42 11.26 -2.24 4.23
CA ILE A 42 10.93 -0.82 4.19
C ILE A 42 10.61 -0.37 5.62
N LYS A 43 11.27 0.70 6.05
CA LYS A 43 11.08 1.34 7.35
C LYS A 43 10.38 2.69 7.18
N ASN A 44 9.85 3.20 8.29
CA ASN A 44 9.13 4.47 8.34
C ASN A 44 7.89 4.50 7.41
N ILE A 45 7.16 3.39 7.32
CA ILE A 45 5.87 3.33 6.63
C ILE A 45 4.80 3.98 7.52
N PRO A 46 4.04 4.98 7.03
CA PRO A 46 2.97 5.62 7.83
C PRO A 46 1.79 4.67 8.03
N ASP A 47 1.20 4.69 9.23
CA ASP A 47 0.03 3.88 9.58
C ASP A 47 -1.25 4.65 9.24
N ILE A 48 -1.59 4.63 7.96
CA ILE A 48 -2.76 5.33 7.40
C ILE A 48 -3.53 4.43 6.45
N HIS A 49 -4.83 4.70 6.33
CA HIS A 49 -5.77 3.84 5.60
C HIS A 49 -5.31 3.47 4.19
N ASP A 50 -4.92 4.45 3.37
CA ASP A 50 -4.52 4.21 1.98
C ASP A 50 -3.29 3.30 1.86
N VAL A 51 -2.33 3.44 2.79
CA VAL A 51 -1.09 2.66 2.79
C VAL A 51 -1.34 1.25 3.27
N ASN A 52 -2.11 1.09 4.35
CA ASN A 52 -2.51 -0.22 4.85
C ASN A 52 -3.32 -0.99 3.80
N ARG A 53 -4.20 -0.29 3.06
CA ARG A 53 -4.97 -0.91 1.98
C ARG A 53 -4.08 -1.40 0.84
N LEU A 54 -3.02 -0.66 0.48
CA LEU A 54 -2.07 -1.12 -0.53
C LEU A 54 -1.29 -2.35 -0.05
N ILE A 55 -0.89 -2.38 1.23
CA ILE A 55 -0.23 -3.55 1.83
C ILE A 55 -1.13 -4.79 1.77
N GLU A 56 -2.43 -4.64 2.07
CA GLU A 56 -3.43 -5.71 1.93
C GLU A 56 -3.51 -6.21 0.49
N ILE A 57 -3.65 -5.31 -0.49
CA ILE A 57 -3.70 -5.67 -1.92
C ILE A 57 -2.44 -6.42 -2.36
N LEU A 58 -1.25 -6.02 -1.90
CA LEU A 58 -0.02 -6.74 -2.16
C LEU A 58 -0.06 -8.16 -1.56
N GLY A 59 -0.59 -8.31 -0.34
CA GLY A 59 -0.82 -9.61 0.28
C GLY A 59 -1.76 -10.50 -0.55
N ASP A 60 -2.86 -9.93 -1.03
CA ASP A 60 -3.82 -10.63 -1.89
C ASP A 60 -3.21 -11.04 -3.25
N PHE A 61 -2.23 -10.27 -3.75
CA PHE A 61 -1.42 -10.64 -4.90
C PHE A 61 -0.47 -11.81 -4.64
N GLY A 62 -0.36 -12.31 -3.41
CA GLY A 62 0.57 -13.36 -3.02
C GLY A 62 1.96 -12.84 -2.62
N VAL A 63 2.12 -11.52 -2.43
CA VAL A 63 3.33 -10.98 -1.80
C VAL A 63 3.30 -11.37 -0.33
N GLN A 64 4.38 -12.00 0.14
CA GLN A 64 4.53 -12.32 1.56
C GLN A 64 4.85 -11.02 2.31
N VAL A 65 4.00 -10.66 3.28
CA VAL A 65 4.16 -9.43 4.08
C VAL A 65 4.44 -9.81 5.52
N THR A 66 5.56 -9.35 6.06
CA THR A 66 5.92 -9.48 7.48
C THR A 66 5.95 -8.11 8.13
N LYS A 67 5.13 -7.89 9.17
CA LYS A 67 5.18 -6.69 10.00
C LYS A 67 6.20 -6.89 11.12
N ASN A 68 7.36 -6.24 11.00
CA ASN A 68 8.45 -6.36 11.97
C ASN A 68 8.24 -5.44 13.18
N GLY A 69 7.41 -4.41 13.05
CA GLY A 69 7.15 -3.42 14.09
C GLY A 69 6.33 -2.23 13.57
N HIS A 70 6.26 -1.16 14.35
CA HIS A 70 5.58 0.06 13.94
C HIS A 70 6.32 0.71 12.76
N GLY A 71 5.66 0.77 11.61
CA GLY A 71 6.21 1.34 10.37
C GLY A 71 7.39 0.55 9.76
N ASP A 72 7.60 -0.70 10.14
CA ASP A 72 8.67 -1.57 9.61
C ASP A 72 8.08 -2.86 9.05
N TYR A 73 8.21 -3.05 7.74
CA TYR A 73 7.66 -4.19 7.02
C TYR A 73 8.71 -4.81 6.09
N THR A 74 8.66 -6.13 5.95
CA THR A 74 9.41 -6.89 4.94
C THR A 74 8.43 -7.50 3.95
N PHE A 75 8.75 -7.37 2.66
CA PHE A 75 7.97 -7.86 1.54
C PHE A 75 8.78 -8.86 0.73
N LYS A 76 8.15 -9.93 0.26
CA LYS A 76 8.76 -10.88 -0.69
C LYS A 76 7.77 -11.27 -1.79
N ALA A 77 8.10 -10.92 -3.04
CA ALA A 77 7.25 -11.15 -4.20
C ALA A 77 7.78 -12.31 -5.07
N ASP A 78 7.99 -13.47 -4.44
CA ASP A 78 8.46 -14.71 -5.08
C ASP A 78 7.32 -15.64 -5.52
N LYS A 79 6.10 -15.41 -5.02
CA LYS A 79 4.91 -16.26 -5.24
C LYS A 79 3.69 -15.46 -5.69
N VAL A 80 3.90 -14.41 -6.48
CA VAL A 80 2.82 -13.55 -6.96
C VAL A 80 1.83 -14.35 -7.82
N ASN A 81 0.55 -14.27 -7.47
CA ASN A 81 -0.55 -14.97 -8.14
C ASN A 81 -1.25 -14.07 -9.17
N PHE A 82 -0.98 -14.32 -10.45
CA PHE A 82 -1.57 -13.56 -11.56
C PHE A 82 -3.04 -13.84 -11.83
N ASP A 83 -3.57 -14.98 -11.38
CA ASP A 83 -4.99 -15.30 -11.55
C ASP A 83 -5.85 -14.46 -10.61
N TYR A 84 -5.33 -14.09 -9.43
CA TYR A 84 -6.02 -13.19 -8.50
C TYR A 84 -6.22 -11.80 -9.11
N ILE A 85 -5.26 -11.30 -9.87
CA ILE A 85 -5.33 -10.01 -10.55
C ILE A 85 -6.51 -9.95 -11.55
N LYS A 86 -6.92 -11.10 -12.09
CA LYS A 86 -8.07 -11.23 -13.01
C LYS A 86 -9.41 -11.46 -12.26
N SER A 87 -9.37 -11.60 -10.93
CA SER A 87 -10.54 -11.89 -10.09
C SER A 87 -11.50 -10.70 -9.98
N ASN A 88 -12.76 -11.00 -9.62
CA ASN A 88 -13.77 -9.97 -9.33
C ASN A 88 -13.52 -9.25 -8.00
N GLU A 89 -12.73 -9.83 -7.09
CA GLU A 89 -12.34 -9.20 -5.82
C GLU A 89 -11.36 -8.06 -6.07
N PHE A 90 -10.33 -8.30 -6.89
CA PHE A 90 -9.40 -7.25 -7.29
C PHE A 90 -10.11 -6.09 -8.01
N LYS A 91 -11.14 -6.37 -8.84
CA LYS A 91 -11.92 -5.32 -9.50
C LYS A 91 -12.61 -4.38 -8.52
N LYS A 92 -13.14 -4.91 -7.40
CA LYS A 92 -13.81 -4.10 -6.37
C LYS A 92 -12.84 -3.28 -5.54
N ASP A 93 -11.63 -3.79 -5.34
CA ASP A 93 -10.67 -3.23 -4.41
C ASP A 93 -9.66 -2.29 -5.07
N GLY A 94 -9.22 -2.62 -6.29
CA GLY A 94 -8.38 -1.76 -7.12
C GLY A 94 -9.05 -0.44 -7.50
N ALA A 95 -10.38 -0.42 -7.65
CA ALA A 95 -11.15 0.79 -7.96
C ALA A 95 -11.18 1.80 -6.79
N LYS A 96 -11.00 1.34 -5.54
CA LYS A 96 -11.08 2.20 -4.35
C LYS A 96 -9.78 2.90 -4.01
N LEU A 97 -8.65 2.43 -4.54
CA LEU A 97 -7.34 3.00 -4.27
C LEU A 97 -6.81 3.70 -5.52
N ARG A 98 -6.85 5.04 -5.58
CA ARG A 98 -6.26 5.80 -6.70
C ARG A 98 -4.79 5.47 -6.97
N GLY A 99 -4.06 5.01 -5.95
CA GLY A 99 -2.66 4.55 -6.06
C GLY A 99 -2.48 3.20 -6.75
N SER A 100 -3.54 2.40 -6.98
CA SER A 100 -3.46 1.09 -7.63
C SER A 100 -2.92 1.16 -9.06
N ILE A 101 -3.05 2.32 -9.73
CA ILE A 101 -2.46 2.57 -11.05
C ILE A 101 -0.95 2.40 -11.08
N MET A 102 -0.27 2.66 -9.96
CA MET A 102 1.18 2.53 -9.88
C MET A 102 1.65 1.07 -9.85
N LEU A 103 0.75 0.11 -9.59
CA LEU A 103 1.05 -1.32 -9.67
C LEU A 103 1.25 -1.78 -11.13
N MET A 104 0.64 -1.10 -12.10
CA MET A 104 0.74 -1.49 -13.51
C MET A 104 2.18 -1.49 -14.02
N GLY A 105 3.00 -0.52 -13.61
CA GLY A 105 4.40 -0.41 -14.05
C GLY A 105 5.23 -1.64 -13.66
N PRO A 106 5.36 -1.95 -12.36
CA PRO A 106 6.04 -3.15 -11.88
C PRO A 106 5.48 -4.46 -12.43
N MET A 107 4.16 -4.57 -12.54
CA MET A 107 3.52 -5.78 -13.05
C MET A 107 3.86 -6.01 -14.53
N LEU A 108 3.70 -4.98 -15.37
CA LEU A 108 4.03 -5.06 -16.78
C LEU A 108 5.53 -5.32 -17.00
N ALA A 109 6.40 -4.65 -16.24
CA ALA A 109 7.85 -4.77 -16.39
C ALA A 109 8.37 -6.17 -16.07
N ARG A 110 7.86 -6.83 -15.01
CA ARG A 110 8.37 -8.13 -14.56
C ARG A 110 7.59 -9.32 -15.11
N TYR A 111 6.30 -9.16 -15.38
CA TYR A 111 5.41 -10.28 -15.70
C TYR A 111 4.76 -10.17 -17.09
N GLY A 112 4.97 -9.06 -17.81
CA GLY A 112 4.50 -8.88 -19.19
C GLY A 112 3.01 -8.60 -19.33
N GLU A 113 2.24 -8.68 -18.25
CA GLU A 113 0.81 -8.36 -18.20
C GLU A 113 0.49 -7.49 -16.98
N ALA A 114 -0.47 -6.57 -17.13
CA ALA A 114 -1.05 -5.82 -16.03
C ALA A 114 -2.56 -5.68 -16.25
N TYR A 115 -3.32 -5.77 -15.16
CA TYR A 115 -4.77 -5.58 -15.18
C TYR A 115 -5.14 -4.46 -14.21
N MET A 116 -6.06 -3.60 -14.64
CA MET A 116 -6.61 -2.55 -13.81
C MET A 116 -8.12 -2.46 -14.04
N PRO A 117 -8.95 -2.49 -12.98
CA PRO A 117 -10.36 -2.17 -13.14
C PRO A 117 -10.53 -0.74 -13.67
N THR A 118 -11.45 -0.57 -14.61
CA THR A 118 -11.84 0.75 -15.10
C THR A 118 -12.52 1.56 -13.98
N PRO A 119 -12.34 2.89 -13.92
CA PRO A 119 -13.00 3.77 -12.95
C PRO A 119 -14.53 3.68 -12.97
#